data_AF-A0A0H2MJB5-F1
#
_entry.id   AF-A0A0H2MJB5-F1
#
_cell.length_a   1.000
_cell.length_b   1.000
_cell.length_c   1.000
_cell.angle_alpha   90.00
_cell.angle_beta   90.00
_cell.angle_gamma   90.00
#
_symmetry.space_group_name_H-M   'P 1'
#
loop_
_entity.id
_entity.type
_entity.pdbx_description
1 polymer ?
#
loop_
_entity_poly.entity_id
_entity_poly.type
_entity_poly.pdbx_seq_one_letter_code
_entity_poly.pdbx_strand_id
1 'polypeptide(L)'
;MKKSSFKTLFYLSNEDVNIVEIKRLDLPETADKSDIFHWLLFGNDCSIQKLTFVSMNEENGFQLREFKEGKLRFNDDIGFYDTETSHALQCNRPNELPDTLASLLENYLT
;
A
#
# COMPACT_ATOMS: atom_id res chain seq x y z
N MET A 1 20.45 15.33 -6.07
CA MET A 1 19.69 14.20 -5.51
C MET A 1 18.24 14.40 -5.89
N LYS A 2 17.63 13.47 -6.64
CA LYS A 2 16.20 13.57 -6.99
C LYS A 2 15.42 13.37 -5.69
N LYS A 3 14.63 14.36 -5.28
CA LYS A 3 13.72 14.23 -4.13
C LYS A 3 12.65 13.22 -4.54
N SER A 4 12.40 12.19 -3.72
CA SER A 4 11.34 11.21 -4.03
C SER A 4 9.98 11.92 -4.01
N SER A 5 9.11 11.53 -4.95
CA SER A 5 7.75 12.08 -5.07
C SER A 5 6.82 11.54 -3.98
N PHE A 6 7.21 10.51 -3.23
CA PHE A 6 6.38 9.88 -2.22
C PHE A 6 7.19 9.41 -1.00
N LYS A 7 6.46 8.97 0.03
CA LYS A 7 6.96 8.25 1.19
C LYS A 7 6.16 6.96 1.38
N THR A 8 6.82 5.82 1.51
CA THR A 8 6.18 4.56 1.91
C THR A 8 5.76 4.61 3.38
N LEU A 9 4.51 4.23 3.66
CA LEU A 9 3.95 4.14 5.02
C LEU A 9 3.81 2.70 5.48
N PHE A 10 3.30 1.82 4.60
CA PHE A 10 3.21 0.38 4.84
C PHE A 10 3.68 -0.38 3.61
N TYR A 11 4.35 -1.51 3.84
CA TYR A 11 4.75 -2.44 2.80
C TYR A 11 4.47 -3.86 3.26
N LEU A 12 3.53 -4.52 2.59
CA LEU A 12 3.15 -5.91 2.85
C LEU A 12 3.36 -6.72 1.58
N SER A 13 3.93 -7.92 1.69
CA SER A 13 4.19 -8.74 0.51
C SER A 13 4.12 -10.23 0.78
N ASN A 14 3.92 -10.98 -0.29
CA ASN A 14 4.23 -12.40 -0.40
C ASN A 14 4.76 -12.69 -1.82
N GLU A 15 4.75 -13.96 -2.23
CA GLU A 15 5.22 -14.38 -3.55
C GLU A 15 4.31 -13.96 -4.71
N ASP A 16 3.05 -13.59 -4.44
CA ASP A 16 2.01 -13.32 -5.44
C ASP A 16 1.69 -11.84 -5.62
N VAL A 17 1.69 -11.10 -4.50
CA VAL A 17 1.22 -9.72 -4.44
C VAL A 17 2.05 -8.87 -3.48
N ASN A 18 2.08 -7.58 -3.76
CA ASN A 18 2.57 -6.56 -2.83
C ASN A 18 1.46 -5.53 -2.59
N ILE A 19 1.24 -5.15 -1.35
CA ILE A 19 0.35 -4.05 -0.96
C ILE A 19 1.17 -2.96 -0.32
N VAL A 20 1.06 -1.75 -0.85
CA VAL A 20 1.84 -0.60 -0.40
C VAL A 20 0.91 0.57 -0.13
N GLU A 21 1.03 1.18 1.04
CA GLU A 21 0.50 2.53 1.27
C GLU A 21 1.62 3.55 1.06
N ILE A 22 1.35 4.56 0.24
CA ILE A 22 2.25 5.70 0.05
C ILE A 22 1.56 7.01 0.42
N LYS A 23 2.36 7.97 0.88
CA LYS A 23 2.01 9.39 0.97
C LYS A 23 2.75 10.17 -0.12
N ARG A 24 2.02 10.79 -1.04
CA ARG A 24 2.57 11.74 -2.01
C ARG A 24 3.15 12.97 -1.31
N LEU A 25 4.30 13.43 -1.81
CA LEU A 25 5.06 14.58 -1.30
C LEU A 25 5.07 15.75 -2.28
N ASP A 26 4.47 15.57 -3.45
CA ASP A 26 4.39 16.53 -4.55
C ASP A 26 3.07 17.32 -4.58
N LEU A 27 2.10 16.95 -3.72
CA LEU A 27 0.83 17.64 -3.57
C LEU A 27 0.81 18.59 -2.36
N PRO A 28 0.04 19.70 -2.42
CA PRO A 28 -0.15 20.57 -1.27
C PRO A 28 -0.93 19.86 -0.17
N GLU A 29 -0.76 20.30 1.09
CA GLU A 29 -1.48 19.73 2.24
C GLU A 29 -3.00 19.93 2.17
N THR A 30 -3.46 20.84 1.33
CA THR A 30 -4.88 21.11 1.06
C THR A 30 -5.51 20.17 0.04
N ALA A 31 -4.73 19.30 -0.61
CA ALA A 31 -5.25 18.32 -1.55
C ALA A 31 -6.12 17.28 -0.81
N ASP A 32 -7.02 16.64 -1.54
CA ASP A 32 -7.87 15.60 -0.96
C ASP A 32 -7.02 14.44 -0.46
N LYS A 33 -7.40 13.88 0.70
CA LYS A 33 -6.66 12.76 1.30
C LYS A 33 -6.55 11.56 0.36
N SER A 34 -7.55 11.32 -0.48
CA SER A 34 -7.54 10.26 -1.50
C SER A 34 -6.52 10.48 -2.61
N ASP A 35 -6.06 11.72 -2.81
CA ASP A 35 -5.00 12.07 -3.76
C ASP A 35 -3.64 12.03 -3.08
N ILE A 36 -3.57 12.37 -1.78
CA ILE A 36 -2.31 12.33 -1.01
C ILE A 36 -1.92 10.90 -0.64
N PHE A 37 -2.88 10.07 -0.21
CA PHE A 37 -2.63 8.72 0.29
C PHE A 37 -3.18 7.69 -0.69
N HIS A 38 -2.30 6.81 -1.17
CA HIS A 38 -2.67 5.77 -2.11
C HIS A 38 -2.34 4.40 -1.50
N TRP A 39 -3.35 3.53 -1.47
CA TRP A 39 -3.17 2.10 -1.28
C TRP A 39 -3.10 1.44 -2.65
N LEU A 40 -2.03 0.70 -2.89
CA LEU A 40 -1.72 0.12 -4.19
C LEU A 40 -1.46 -1.38 -4.04
N LEU A 41 -2.13 -2.18 -4.86
CA LEU A 41 -1.90 -3.60 -5.03
C LEU A 41 -1.06 -3.82 -6.29
N PHE A 42 0.05 -4.55 -6.15
CA PHE A 42 0.92 -4.95 -7.24
C PHE A 42 0.81 -6.46 -7.45
N GLY A 43 0.53 -6.86 -8.68
CA GLY A 43 0.62 -8.25 -9.10
C GLY A 43 2.03 -8.62 -9.55
N ASN A 44 2.30 -9.92 -9.62
CA ASN A 44 3.56 -10.48 -10.15
C ASN A 44 3.88 -10.08 -11.60
N ASP A 45 2.88 -9.69 -12.37
CA ASP A 45 2.99 -9.18 -13.74
C ASP A 45 3.35 -7.68 -13.81
N CYS A 46 3.73 -7.08 -12.67
CA CYS A 46 3.97 -5.64 -12.53
C CYS A 46 2.71 -4.78 -12.78
N SER A 47 1.51 -5.37 -12.76
CA SER A 47 0.26 -4.61 -12.76
C SER A 47 0.13 -3.79 -11.47
N ILE A 48 -0.48 -2.61 -11.57
CA ILE A 48 -0.73 -1.72 -10.43
C ILE A 48 -2.23 -1.43 -10.39
N GLN A 49 -2.85 -1.71 -9.24
CA GLN A 49 -4.23 -1.37 -8.96
C GLN A 49 -4.30 -0.43 -7.75
N LYS A 50 -4.93 0.73 -7.90
CA LYS A 50 -5.29 1.58 -6.76
C LYS A 50 -6.50 0.99 -6.05
N LEU A 51 -6.35 0.70 -4.76
CA LEU A 51 -7.43 0.23 -3.91
C LEU A 51 -8.29 1.42 -3.47
N THR A 52 -9.61 1.24 -3.55
CA THR A 52 -10.56 2.29 -3.21
C THR A 52 -10.84 2.25 -1.71
N PHE A 53 -10.14 3.09 -0.95
CA PHE A 53 -10.31 3.18 0.50
C PHE A 53 -11.75 3.52 0.92
N VAL A 54 -12.30 2.75 1.85
CA VAL A 54 -13.65 2.92 2.41
C VAL A 54 -13.55 3.33 3.88
N SER A 55 -12.86 2.54 4.69
CA SER A 55 -12.78 2.77 6.13
C SER A 55 -11.48 2.21 6.74
N MET A 56 -11.15 2.66 7.94
CA MET A 56 -10.07 2.08 8.74
C MET A 56 -10.54 1.91 10.18
N ASN A 57 -10.01 0.90 10.84
CA ASN A 57 -10.23 0.65 12.26
C ASN A 57 -8.97 0.01 12.89
N GLU A 58 -8.98 -0.14 14.20
CA GLU A 58 -7.99 -0.91 14.95
C GLU A 58 -8.70 -1.86 15.91
N GLU A 59 -8.28 -3.12 15.95
CA GLU A 59 -8.87 -4.13 16.83
C GLU A 59 -7.82 -5.15 17.27
N ASN A 60 -7.71 -5.40 18.57
CA ASN A 60 -6.86 -6.45 19.14
C ASN A 60 -5.38 -6.38 18.66
N GLY A 61 -4.85 -5.16 18.51
CA GLY A 61 -3.47 -4.93 18.03
C GLY A 61 -3.29 -5.08 16.51
N PHE A 62 -4.37 -5.22 15.75
CA PHE A 62 -4.36 -5.19 14.29
C PHE A 62 -4.95 -3.89 13.77
N GLN A 63 -4.34 -3.37 12.72
CA GLN A 63 -4.90 -2.35 11.85
C GLN A 63 -5.81 -3.00 10.81
N LEU A 64 -6.98 -2.42 10.60
CA LEU A 64 -7.94 -2.84 9.58
C LEU A 64 -8.08 -1.72 8.54
N ARG A 65 -8.10 -2.11 7.27
CA ARG A 65 -8.41 -1.25 6.13
C ARG A 65 -9.48 -1.95 5.29
N GLU A 66 -10.59 -1.27 5.10
CA GLU A 66 -11.61 -1.72 4.16
C GLU A 66 -11.44 -0.96 2.85
N PHE A 67 -11.41 -1.74 1.76
CA PHE A 67 -11.42 -1.24 0.40
C PHE A 67 -12.68 -1.74 -0.31
N LYS A 68 -13.05 -1.14 -1.45
CA LYS A 68 -14.11 -1.72 -2.28
C LYS A 68 -13.73 -3.10 -2.80
N GLU A 69 -12.43 -3.36 -2.95
CA GLU A 69 -11.88 -4.55 -3.59
C GLU A 69 -11.52 -5.66 -2.59
N GLY A 70 -11.48 -5.38 -1.29
CA GLY A 70 -11.11 -6.35 -0.27
C GLY A 70 -10.89 -5.73 1.12
N LYS A 71 -10.47 -6.55 2.07
CA LYS A 71 -10.15 -6.12 3.44
C LYS A 71 -8.72 -6.49 3.79
N LEU A 72 -7.95 -5.53 4.28
CA LEU A 72 -6.61 -5.76 4.79
C LEU A 72 -6.62 -5.68 6.32
N ARG A 73 -6.15 -6.73 6.97
CA ARG A 73 -5.93 -6.79 8.43
C ARG A 73 -4.46 -7.09 8.69
N PHE A 74 -3.75 -6.24 9.42
CA PHE A 74 -2.31 -6.41 9.61
C PHE A 74 -1.79 -5.80 10.92
N ASN A 75 -0.63 -6.25 11.36
CA ASN A 75 0.13 -5.67 12.46
C ASN A 75 1.59 -5.44 12.01
N ASP A 76 2.53 -5.34 12.94
CA ASP A 76 3.94 -5.10 12.59
C ASP A 76 4.63 -6.31 11.93
N ASP A 77 4.08 -7.51 12.05
CA ASP A 77 4.71 -8.75 11.60
C ASP A 77 4.00 -9.40 10.40
N ILE A 78 2.66 -9.44 10.42
CA ILE A 78 1.85 -10.19 9.47
C ILE A 78 0.62 -9.41 9.02
N GLY A 79 0.18 -9.71 7.80
CA GLY A 79 -1.03 -9.18 7.21
C GLY A 79 -1.86 -10.26 6.52
N PHE A 80 -3.14 -9.98 6.37
CA PHE A 80 -4.10 -10.80 5.64
C PHE A 80 -4.91 -9.88 4.75
N TYR A 81 -4.86 -10.13 3.43
CA TYR A 81 -5.68 -9.44 2.46
C TYR A 81 -6.77 -10.39 1.95
N ASP A 82 -7.99 -10.14 2.40
CA ASP A 82 -9.17 -10.93 2.09
C ASP A 82 -9.91 -10.33 0.90
N THR A 83 -9.98 -11.08 -0.20
CA THR A 83 -10.80 -10.82 -1.38
C THR A 83 -11.80 -11.96 -1.57
N GLU A 84 -11.88 -12.57 -2.75
CA GLU A 84 -12.48 -13.90 -2.92
C GLU A 84 -11.64 -14.99 -2.23
N THR A 85 -10.32 -14.76 -2.17
CA THR A 85 -9.35 -15.58 -1.44
C THR A 85 -8.60 -14.76 -0.40
N SER A 86 -8.14 -15.42 0.67
CA SER A 86 -7.31 -14.80 1.70
C SER A 86 -5.84 -14.96 1.35
N HIS A 87 -5.11 -13.84 1.28
CA HIS A 87 -3.68 -13.81 1.05
C HIS A 87 -2.96 -13.48 2.36
N ALA A 88 -2.18 -14.41 2.89
CA ALA A 88 -1.25 -14.12 3.98
C ALA A 88 -0.05 -13.33 3.44
N LEU A 89 0.34 -12.30 4.17
CA LEU A 89 1.38 -11.33 3.81
C LEU A 89 2.35 -11.16 4.97
N GLN A 90 3.62 -10.93 4.66
CA GLN A 90 4.61 -10.44 5.61
C GLN A 90 4.55 -8.91 5.66
N CYS A 91 4.59 -8.33 6.86
CA CYS A 91 4.76 -6.89 7.03
C CYS A 91 6.26 -6.56 7.04
N ASN A 92 6.71 -5.84 6.03
CA ASN A 92 8.11 -5.43 5.88
C ASN A 92 8.27 -3.99 6.35
N ARG A 93 9.52 -3.57 6.58
CA ARG A 93 9.76 -2.18 6.91
C ARG A 93 9.50 -1.30 5.68
N PRO A 94 8.94 -0.09 5.84
CA PRO A 94 8.67 0.80 4.70
C PRO A 94 9.91 1.19 3.87
N ASN A 95 11.10 1.15 4.47
CA ASN A 95 12.38 1.43 3.82
C ASN A 95 13.02 0.20 3.14
N GLU A 96 12.40 -0.97 3.24
CA GLU A 96 12.84 -2.22 2.59
C GLU A 96 12.09 -2.44 1.26
N LEU A 97 11.35 -1.44 0.77
CA LEU A 97 10.68 -1.50 -0.53
C LEU A 97 11.70 -1.70 -1.66
N PRO A 98 11.58 -2.77 -2.49
CA PRO A 98 12.49 -3.02 -3.61
C PRO A 98 12.56 -1.86 -4.62
N ASP A 99 13.75 -1.59 -5.16
CA ASP A 99 13.98 -0.53 -6.16
C ASP A 99 13.08 -0.66 -7.40
N THR A 100 12.76 -1.89 -7.80
CA THR A 100 11.83 -2.17 -8.91
C THR A 100 10.43 -1.65 -8.60
N LEU A 101 9.91 -1.91 -7.39
CA LEU A 101 8.60 -1.40 -6.96
C LEU A 101 8.63 0.12 -6.76
N ALA A 102 9.71 0.66 -6.19
CA ALA A 102 9.88 2.11 -6.06
C ALA A 102 9.87 2.80 -7.44
N SER A 103 10.51 2.21 -8.45
CA SER A 103 10.51 2.73 -9.83
C SER A 103 9.12 2.67 -10.47
N LEU A 104 8.38 1.59 -10.25
CA LEU A 104 6.99 1.47 -10.70
C LEU A 104 6.09 2.54 -10.05
N LEU A 105 6.28 2.82 -8.78
CA LEU A 105 5.56 3.88 -8.05
C LEU A 105 5.87 5.27 -8.59
N GLU A 106 7.14 5.61 -8.81
CA GLU A 106 7.51 6.90 -9.41
C GLU A 106 6.87 7.08 -10.80
N ASN A 107 6.81 6.01 -11.61
CA ASN A 107 6.15 6.04 -12.92
C ASN A 107 4.63 6.20 -12.80
N TYR A 108 4.00 5.53 -11.83
CA TYR A 108 2.56 5.62 -11.58
C TYR A 108 2.11 7.03 -11.14
N LEU A 109 2.99 7.80 -10.48
CA LEU A 109 2.69 9.14 -9.98
C LEU A 109 2.94 10.27 -11.00
N THR A 110 3.54 9.95 -12.15
CA THR A 110 3.88 10.91 -13.22
C THR A 110 2.72 11.06 -14.20
#